data_AF-G8JV11-F1
#
_entry.id   AF-G8JV11-F1
#
_cell.length_a   1.000
_cell.length_b   1.000
_cell.length_c   1.000
_cell.angle_alpha   90.00
_cell.angle_beta   90.00
_cell.angle_gamma   90.00
#
_symmetry.space_group_name_H-M   'P 1'
#
loop_
_entity.id
_entity.type
_entity.pdbx_description
1 polymer ?
#
loop_
_entity_poly.entity_id
_entity_poly.type
_entity_poly.pdbx_seq_one_letter_code
_entity_poly.pdbx_strand_id
1 'polypeptide(L)'
;MPSNGTAADVLENPAELLRQTRQNFSISHDLQLLSASEENLKRISHRTQQLQSKSAQELSFLQSQLNERSKAMDAIRATQASESQHLNTLMQSQELITLSKDLEQLENQIIEIRNELDQGMSQLLQSSDISTASSIADIEKETQKALQSPEVQTNLLKLQLFSSLGVLLDTEHNQALIERGDNAGIDTITLEDSSLSPYFRTKYVWDRL
;
A
#
# COMPACT_ATOMS: atom_id res chain seq x y z
N MET A 1 6.86 -107.84 -38.65
CA MET A 1 5.94 -107.20 -39.62
C MET A 1 5.80 -105.74 -39.22
N PRO A 2 5.93 -104.81 -40.16
CA PRO A 2 6.79 -103.64 -40.04
C PRO A 2 6.06 -102.34 -39.67
N SER A 3 6.74 -101.53 -38.86
CA SER A 3 6.76 -100.06 -38.78
C SER A 3 5.65 -99.24 -39.46
N ASN A 4 4.69 -98.77 -38.65
CA ASN A 4 4.07 -97.46 -38.84
C ASN A 4 5.06 -96.39 -38.36
N GLY A 5 5.92 -95.92 -39.26
CA GLY A 5 6.88 -94.87 -39.01
C GLY A 5 6.75 -93.77 -40.07
N THR A 6 6.61 -92.53 -39.58
CA THR A 6 6.98 -91.26 -40.25
C THR A 6 6.28 -90.92 -41.57
N ALA A 7 5.11 -90.30 -41.50
CA ALA A 7 4.56 -89.50 -42.61
C ALA A 7 3.79 -88.25 -42.11
N ALA A 8 4.14 -87.71 -40.93
CA ALA A 8 3.52 -86.52 -40.37
C ALA A 8 4.43 -85.28 -40.40
N ASP A 9 5.59 -85.35 -41.07
CA ASP A 9 6.61 -84.29 -40.98
C ASP A 9 7.33 -84.00 -42.30
N VAL A 10 6.68 -84.27 -43.43
CA VAL A 10 7.15 -83.80 -44.74
C VAL A 10 6.17 -82.72 -45.18
N LEU A 11 6.60 -81.46 -45.09
CA LEU A 11 5.91 -80.32 -45.68
C LEU A 11 5.52 -80.68 -47.12
N GLU A 12 4.22 -80.85 -47.41
CA GLU A 12 3.74 -81.36 -48.71
C GLU A 12 4.15 -80.47 -49.89
N ASN A 13 4.51 -79.20 -49.65
CA ASN A 13 5.13 -78.34 -50.65
C ASN A 13 5.98 -77.22 -50.00
N PRO A 14 7.28 -77.45 -49.69
CA PRO A 14 8.12 -76.45 -49.05
C PRO A 14 8.36 -75.25 -49.96
N ALA A 15 8.31 -75.42 -51.29
CA ALA A 15 8.48 -74.34 -52.24
C ALA A 15 7.31 -73.35 -52.20
N GLU A 16 6.08 -73.83 -51.97
CA GLU A 16 4.90 -72.98 -51.85
C GLU A 16 4.86 -72.25 -50.51
N LEU A 17 5.28 -72.89 -49.42
CA LEU A 17 5.47 -72.21 -48.13
C LEU A 17 6.54 -71.11 -48.22
N LEU A 18 7.65 -71.35 -48.92
CA LEU A 18 8.66 -70.32 -49.19
C LEU A 18 8.10 -69.17 -50.04
N ARG A 19 7.20 -69.46 -50.99
CA ARG A 19 6.55 -68.42 -51.79
C ARG A 19 5.55 -67.61 -50.98
N GLN A 20 4.74 -68.26 -50.14
CA GLN A 20 3.78 -67.62 -49.24
C GLN A 20 4.49 -66.78 -48.17
N THR A 21 5.55 -67.30 -47.54
CA THR A 21 6.35 -66.52 -46.57
C THR A 21 7.01 -65.32 -47.22
N ARG A 22 7.56 -65.45 -48.44
CA ARG A 22 8.08 -64.29 -49.20
C ARG A 22 7.00 -63.27 -49.56
N GLN A 23 5.78 -63.72 -49.89
CA GLN A 23 4.66 -62.82 -50.20
C GLN A 23 4.09 -62.13 -48.95
N ASN A 24 4.10 -62.80 -47.81
CA ASN A 24 3.63 -62.27 -46.53
C ASN A 24 4.69 -61.37 -45.84
N PHE A 25 5.96 -61.50 -46.21
CA PHE A 25 7.04 -60.65 -45.70
C PHE A 25 7.03 -59.29 -46.39
N SER A 26 6.28 -58.34 -45.81
CA SER A 26 6.08 -57.01 -46.39
C SER A 26 7.13 -56.01 -45.90
N ILE A 27 8.28 -56.00 -46.57
CA ILE A 27 9.38 -55.04 -46.28
C ILE A 27 8.92 -53.59 -46.47
N SER A 28 8.03 -53.33 -47.42
CA SER A 28 7.50 -51.99 -47.66
C SER A 28 6.66 -51.48 -46.49
N HIS A 29 5.89 -52.35 -45.83
CA HIS A 29 5.13 -51.98 -44.64
C HIS A 29 6.07 -51.62 -43.49
N ASP A 30 7.10 -52.41 -43.25
CA ASP A 30 8.09 -52.13 -42.20
C ASP A 30 8.89 -50.85 -42.48
N LEU A 31 9.24 -50.58 -43.73
CA LEU A 31 9.87 -49.31 -44.13
C LEU A 31 8.95 -48.12 -43.90
N GLN A 32 7.65 -48.26 -44.16
CA GLN A 32 6.67 -47.23 -43.84
C GLN A 32 6.58 -47.00 -42.32
N LEU A 33 6.53 -48.06 -41.53
CA LEU A 33 6.54 -47.96 -40.06
C LEU A 33 7.81 -47.28 -39.54
N LEU A 34 8.98 -47.62 -40.10
CA LEU A 34 10.24 -46.95 -39.77
C LEU A 34 10.20 -45.47 -40.13
N SER A 35 9.70 -45.10 -41.32
CA SER A 35 9.57 -43.70 -41.71
C SER A 35 8.61 -42.92 -40.81
N ALA A 36 7.50 -43.53 -40.40
CA ALA A 36 6.55 -42.94 -39.46
C ALA A 36 7.17 -42.80 -38.06
N SER A 37 7.99 -43.77 -37.63
CA SER A 37 8.73 -43.68 -36.38
C SER A 37 9.78 -42.56 -36.42
N GLU A 38 10.47 -42.38 -37.54
CA GLU A 38 11.43 -41.30 -37.74
C GLU A 38 10.74 -39.94 -37.71
N GLU A 39 9.58 -39.80 -38.36
CA GLU A 39 8.79 -38.57 -38.31
C GLU A 39 8.32 -38.28 -36.88
N ASN A 40 7.86 -39.30 -36.14
CA ASN A 40 7.48 -39.14 -34.74
C ASN A 40 8.68 -38.73 -33.86
N LEU A 41 9.86 -39.31 -34.08
CA LEU A 41 11.08 -38.90 -33.39
C LEU A 41 11.45 -37.44 -33.71
N LYS A 42 11.32 -37.01 -34.96
CA LYS A 42 11.52 -35.59 -35.34
C LYS A 42 10.52 -34.66 -34.65
N ARG A 43 9.24 -35.05 -34.60
CA ARG A 43 8.20 -34.28 -33.90
C ARG A 43 8.48 -34.18 -32.40
N ILE A 44 8.90 -35.28 -31.76
CA ILE A 44 9.28 -35.30 -30.35
C ILE A 44 10.50 -34.41 -30.12
N SER A 45 11.56 -34.55 -30.93
CA SER A 45 12.77 -33.72 -30.84
C SER A 45 12.43 -32.23 -30.94
N HIS A 46 11.63 -31.84 -31.92
CA HIS A 46 11.20 -30.45 -32.09
C HIS A 46 10.38 -29.95 -30.89
N ARG A 47 9.43 -30.76 -30.40
CA ARG A 47 8.63 -30.42 -29.22
C ARG A 47 9.50 -30.25 -27.98
N THR A 48 10.47 -31.13 -27.76
CA THR A 48 11.43 -31.05 -26.66
C THR A 48 12.25 -29.78 -26.75
N GLN A 49 12.78 -29.45 -27.93
CA GLN A 49 13.54 -28.23 -28.15
C GLN A 49 12.70 -26.96 -27.89
N GLN A 50 11.44 -26.95 -28.34
CA GLN A 50 10.52 -25.86 -28.05
C GLN A 50 10.25 -25.70 -26.55
N LEU A 51 9.99 -26.80 -25.84
CA LEU A 51 9.78 -26.77 -24.39
C LEU A 51 11.03 -26.28 -23.66
N GLN A 52 12.22 -26.72 -24.09
CA GLN A 52 13.48 -26.26 -23.54
C GLN A 52 13.68 -24.75 -23.76
N SER A 53 13.35 -24.22 -24.95
CA SER A 53 13.42 -22.78 -25.21
C SER A 53 12.45 -21.97 -24.35
N LYS A 54 11.22 -22.46 -24.13
CA LYS A 54 10.23 -21.81 -23.27
C LYS A 54 10.69 -21.81 -21.82
N SER A 55 11.16 -22.95 -21.33
CA SER A 55 11.71 -23.07 -19.98
C SER A 55 12.92 -22.14 -19.78
N ALA A 56 13.81 -22.04 -20.77
CA ALA A 56 14.94 -21.10 -20.71
C ALA A 56 14.48 -19.64 -20.66
N GLN A 57 13.44 -19.28 -21.41
CA GLN A 57 12.84 -17.93 -21.36
C GLN A 57 12.22 -17.65 -20.00
N GLU A 58 11.43 -18.58 -19.45
CA GLU A 58 10.83 -18.46 -18.12
C GLU A 58 11.90 -18.31 -17.04
N LEU A 59 12.97 -19.13 -17.08
CA LEU A 59 14.09 -19.03 -16.15
C LEU A 59 14.79 -17.66 -16.25
N SER A 60 15.00 -17.15 -17.46
CA SER A 60 15.62 -15.82 -17.65
C SER A 60 14.74 -14.70 -17.09
N PHE A 61 13.41 -14.80 -17.24
CA PHE A 61 12.45 -13.85 -16.70
C PHE A 61 12.44 -13.88 -15.17
N LEU A 62 12.35 -15.08 -14.58
CA LEU A 62 12.43 -15.29 -13.13
C LEU A 62 13.75 -14.78 -12.55
N GLN A 63 14.87 -15.01 -13.24
CA GLN A 63 16.17 -14.51 -12.83
C GLN A 63 16.25 -12.98 -12.86
N SER A 64 15.67 -12.35 -13.89
CA SER A 64 15.56 -10.89 -13.97
C SER A 64 14.73 -10.34 -12.79
N GLN A 65 13.59 -10.96 -12.50
CA GLN A 65 12.72 -10.55 -11.40
C GLN A 65 13.40 -10.71 -10.03
N LEU A 66 14.15 -11.79 -9.83
CA LEU A 66 14.92 -12.00 -8.60
C LEU A 66 15.99 -10.92 -8.45
N ASN A 67 16.72 -10.60 -9.52
CA ASN A 67 17.75 -9.55 -9.50
C ASN A 67 17.14 -8.18 -9.19
N GLU A 68 15.98 -7.85 -9.77
CA GLU A 68 15.26 -6.62 -9.46
C GLU A 68 14.83 -6.56 -7.99
N ARG A 69 14.26 -7.65 -7.46
CA ARG A 69 13.90 -7.76 -6.04
C ARG A 69 15.11 -7.68 -5.11
N SER A 70 16.23 -8.28 -5.50
CA SER A 70 17.49 -8.18 -4.75
C SER A 70 17.95 -6.73 -4.67
N LYS A 71 17.97 -6.01 -5.80
CA LYS A 71 18.34 -4.59 -5.83
C LYS A 71 17.40 -3.72 -4.99
N ALA A 72 16.09 -3.98 -5.03
CA ALA A 72 15.12 -3.29 -4.19
C ALA A 72 15.38 -3.55 -2.70
N MET A 73 15.69 -4.80 -2.33
CA MET A 73 16.04 -5.16 -0.95
C MET A 73 17.35 -4.50 -0.49
N ASP A 74 18.37 -4.44 -1.35
CA ASP A 74 19.63 -3.76 -1.06
C ASP A 74 19.43 -2.25 -0.88
N ALA A 75 18.55 -1.63 -1.68
CA ALA A 75 18.18 -0.23 -1.53
C ALA A 75 17.48 0.03 -0.18
N ILE A 76 16.50 -0.81 0.20
CA ILE A 76 15.83 -0.70 1.51
C ILE A 76 16.83 -0.91 2.65
N ARG A 77 17.77 -1.83 2.50
CA ARG A 77 18.81 -2.06 3.51
C ARG A 77 19.73 -0.85 3.66
N ALA A 78 20.08 -0.20 2.54
CA ALA A 78 20.88 1.02 2.55
C ALA A 78 20.13 2.19 3.21
N THR A 79 18.84 2.37 2.92
CA THR A 79 18.02 3.40 3.57
C THR A 79 17.87 3.15 5.06
N GLN A 80 17.62 1.91 5.48
CA GLN A 80 17.53 1.54 6.89
C GLN A 80 18.85 1.79 7.62
N ALA A 81 19.98 1.47 7.00
CA ALA A 81 21.29 1.75 7.57
C ALA A 81 21.50 3.26 7.75
N SER A 82 21.16 4.08 6.74
CA SER A 82 21.24 5.54 6.82
C SER A 82 20.33 6.11 7.92
N GLU A 83 19.10 5.62 8.03
CA GLU A 83 18.14 6.06 9.05
C GLU A 83 18.60 5.68 10.45
N SER A 84 19.14 4.47 10.63
CA SER A 84 19.72 4.05 11.91
C SER A 84 20.92 4.92 12.31
N GLN A 85 21.75 5.33 11.34
CA GLN A 85 22.84 6.28 11.59
C GLN A 85 22.29 7.65 11.97
N HIS A 86 21.26 8.13 11.28
CA HIS A 86 20.59 9.40 11.60
C HIS A 86 19.98 9.40 13.00
N LEU A 87 19.30 8.32 13.40
CA LEU A 87 18.76 8.16 14.75
C LEU A 87 19.86 8.10 15.80
N ASN A 88 20.96 7.40 15.54
CA ASN A 88 22.11 7.40 16.43
C ASN A 88 22.72 8.80 16.57
N THR A 89 22.81 9.58 15.48
CA THR A 89 23.29 10.96 15.55
C THR A 89 22.31 11.88 16.29
N LEU A 90 21.00 11.68 16.17
CA LEU A 90 20.00 12.42 16.93
C LEU A 90 20.02 12.04 18.42
N MET A 91 20.18 10.76 18.76
CA MET A 91 20.36 10.34 20.16
C MET A 91 21.65 10.92 20.76
N GLN A 92 22.71 11.03 19.96
CA GLN A 92 23.95 11.65 20.38
C GLN A 92 23.88 13.18 20.33
N SER A 93 22.89 13.78 19.66
CA SER A 93 22.74 15.23 19.63
C SER A 93 22.30 15.68 21.01
N GLN A 94 23.30 16.16 21.74
CA GLN A 94 23.17 16.77 23.05
C GLN A 94 22.17 17.95 23.01
N GLU A 95 21.85 18.44 21.82
CA GLU A 95 20.80 19.41 21.50
C GLU A 95 19.42 19.01 22.02
N LEU A 96 19.00 17.73 21.95
CA LEU A 96 17.70 17.32 22.51
C LEU A 96 17.68 17.41 24.04
N ILE A 97 18.80 17.08 24.67
CA ILE A 97 18.96 17.17 26.13
C ILE A 97 19.03 18.63 26.56
N THR A 98 19.73 19.49 25.82
CA THR A 98 19.76 20.93 26.11
C THR A 98 18.40 21.57 25.86
N LEU A 99 17.68 21.21 24.79
CA LEU A 99 16.34 21.71 24.52
C LEU A 99 15.36 21.31 25.62
N SER A 100 15.43 20.06 26.11
CA SER A 100 14.62 19.61 27.25
C SER A 100 14.91 20.42 28.51
N LYS A 101 16.19 20.72 28.76
CA LYS A 101 16.61 21.53 29.91
C LYS A 101 16.16 22.99 29.78
N ASP A 102 16.21 23.55 28.57
CA ASP A 102 15.75 24.91 28.28
C ASP A 102 14.22 25.00 28.45
N LEU A 103 13.47 23.96 28.06
CA LEU A 103 12.03 23.86 28.30
C LEU A 103 11.69 23.81 29.80
N GLU A 104 12.41 23.00 30.59
CA GLU A 104 12.25 22.98 32.06
C GLU A 104 12.55 24.35 32.67
N GLN A 105 13.56 25.06 32.15
CA GLN A 105 13.91 26.39 32.64
C GLN A 105 12.83 27.42 32.30
N LEU A 106 12.26 27.36 31.10
CA LEU A 106 11.13 28.21 30.69
C LEU A 106 9.86 27.91 31.50
N GLU A 107 9.57 26.64 31.79
CA GLU A 107 8.45 26.26 32.64
C GLU A 107 8.58 26.86 34.05
N ASN A 108 9.77 26.76 34.65
CA ASN A 108 10.05 27.39 35.94
C ASN A 108 9.87 28.91 35.90
N GLN A 109 10.32 29.57 34.83
CA GLN A 109 10.09 31.01 34.65
C GLN A 109 8.61 31.36 34.50
N ILE A 110 7.82 30.53 33.80
CA ILE A 110 6.37 30.74 33.70
C ILE A 110 5.68 30.58 35.06
N ILE A 111 6.10 29.59 35.85
CA ILE A 111 5.59 29.40 37.22
C ILE A 111 5.96 30.60 38.09
N GLU A 112 7.18 31.12 37.98
CA GLU A 112 7.62 32.31 38.70
C GLU A 112 6.80 33.54 38.30
N ILE A 113 6.65 33.81 37.01
CA ILE A 113 5.82 34.92 36.50
C ILE A 113 4.36 34.77 36.92
N ARG A 114 3.81 33.54 36.94
CA ARG A 114 2.45 33.30 37.45
C ARG A 114 2.35 33.58 38.95
N ASN A 115 3.32 33.17 39.74
CA ASN A 115 3.35 33.48 41.18
C ASN A 115 3.47 34.99 41.43
N GLU A 116 4.29 35.70 40.65
CA GLU A 116 4.40 37.15 40.70
C GLU A 116 3.08 37.83 40.28
N LEU A 117 2.43 37.33 39.23
CA LEU A 117 1.14 37.81 38.78
C LEU A 117 0.04 37.56 39.81
N ASP A 118 -0.01 36.38 40.42
CA ASP A 118 -0.97 36.02 41.47
C ASP A 118 -0.75 36.86 42.73
N GLN A 119 0.50 37.13 43.10
CA GLN A 119 0.83 38.08 44.18
C GLN A 119 0.41 39.51 43.83
N GLY A 120 0.71 39.98 42.62
CA GLY A 120 0.30 41.29 42.13
C GLY A 120 -1.23 41.45 42.07
N MET A 121 -1.93 40.41 41.61
CA MET A 121 -3.39 40.33 41.57
C MET A 121 -3.98 40.31 42.99
N SER A 122 -3.38 39.57 43.92
CA SER A 122 -3.79 39.55 45.33
C SER A 122 -3.61 40.91 46.00
N GLN A 123 -2.49 41.61 45.72
CA GLN A 123 -2.25 42.98 46.18
C GLN A 123 -3.25 43.96 45.56
N LEU A 124 -3.55 43.81 44.27
CA LEU A 124 -4.54 44.63 43.59
C LEU A 124 -5.95 44.38 44.14
N LEU A 125 -6.37 43.14 44.37
CA LEU A 125 -7.64 42.79 45.00
C LEU A 125 -7.75 43.38 46.41
N GLN A 126 -6.71 43.22 47.24
CA GLN A 126 -6.65 43.88 48.56
C GLN A 126 -6.73 45.41 48.47
N SER A 127 -6.21 46.01 47.41
CA SER A 127 -6.29 47.46 47.17
C SER A 127 -7.59 47.92 46.50
N SER A 128 -8.32 47.02 45.83
CA SER A 128 -9.50 47.32 44.99
C SER A 128 -10.83 46.90 45.61
N ASP A 129 -10.82 46.15 46.72
CA ASP A 129 -12.01 45.88 47.57
C ASP A 129 -12.70 47.17 48.09
N ILE A 130 -12.13 48.35 47.85
CA ILE A 130 -12.73 49.64 48.21
C ILE A 130 -13.43 50.32 47.01
N SER A 131 -13.31 49.89 45.74
CA SER A 131 -13.75 50.77 44.63
C SER A 131 -14.33 50.17 43.32
N THR A 132 -14.35 48.85 43.05
CA THR A 132 -14.63 48.37 41.66
C THR A 132 -15.76 47.35 41.49
N ALA A 133 -16.72 47.26 42.41
CA ALA A 133 -17.89 46.39 42.25
C ALA A 133 -18.92 46.86 41.19
N SER A 134 -18.73 48.03 40.59
CA SER A 134 -19.72 48.68 39.71
C SER A 134 -19.46 48.57 38.20
N SER A 135 -18.31 48.08 37.75
CA SER A 135 -17.94 48.15 36.31
C SER A 135 -17.98 46.82 35.55
N ILE A 136 -18.13 45.68 36.22
CA ILE A 136 -18.13 44.36 35.55
C ILE A 136 -19.50 44.02 34.95
N ALA A 137 -20.59 44.57 35.49
CA ALA A 137 -21.96 44.26 35.07
C ALA A 137 -22.36 44.83 33.69
N ASP A 138 -21.59 45.79 33.15
CA ASP A 138 -21.93 46.48 31.90
C ASP A 138 -21.31 45.82 30.65
N ILE A 139 -20.22 45.04 30.81
CA ILE A 139 -19.51 44.42 29.67
C ILE A 139 -20.23 43.15 29.16
N GLU A 140 -20.87 42.38 30.05
CA GLU A 140 -21.59 41.15 29.67
C GLU A 140 -22.88 41.39 28.89
N LYS A 141 -23.48 42.58 28.99
CA LYS A 141 -24.73 42.92 28.28
C LYS A 141 -24.50 43.36 26.84
N GLU A 142 -23.30 43.81 26.49
CA GLU A 142 -22.99 44.31 25.16
C GLU A 142 -22.61 43.16 24.19
N THR A 143 -21.93 42.13 24.69
CA THR A 143 -21.56 40.94 23.91
C THR A 143 -22.76 40.07 23.54
N GLN A 144 -23.78 39.98 24.39
CA GLN A 144 -25.00 39.20 24.12
C GLN A 144 -25.91 39.83 23.05
N LYS A 145 -25.84 41.16 22.83
CA LYS A 145 -26.61 41.84 21.77
C LYS A 145 -26.01 41.65 20.37
N ALA A 146 -24.69 41.55 20.26
CA ALA A 146 -24.00 41.33 18.98
C ALA A 146 -24.24 39.91 18.41
N LEU A 147 -24.48 38.93 19.29
CA LEU A 147 -24.76 37.52 18.94
C LEU A 147 -26.20 37.26 18.46
N GLN A 148 -27.11 38.23 18.55
CA GLN A 148 -28.54 38.07 18.20
C GLN A 148 -28.93 38.59 16.81
N SER A 149 -27.97 39.02 15.99
CA SER A 149 -28.30 39.38 14.61
C SER A 149 -28.71 38.12 13.81
N PRO A 150 -29.77 38.17 12.99
CA PRO A 150 -30.28 37.01 12.27
C PRO A 150 -29.26 36.44 11.26
N GLU A 151 -28.32 37.26 10.79
CA GLU A 151 -27.22 36.85 9.91
C GLU A 151 -26.17 36.01 10.65
N VAL A 152 -25.85 36.35 11.90
CA VAL A 152 -24.90 35.59 12.73
C VAL A 152 -25.53 34.26 13.16
N GLN A 153 -26.82 34.25 13.51
CA GLN A 153 -27.54 33.01 13.84
C GLN A 153 -27.65 32.06 12.65
N THR A 154 -27.92 32.58 11.44
CA THR A 154 -27.96 31.74 10.23
C THR A 154 -26.59 31.20 9.85
N ASN A 155 -25.52 31.98 10.01
CA ASN A 155 -24.15 31.50 9.79
C ASN A 155 -23.72 30.48 10.85
N LEU A 156 -24.10 30.67 12.11
CA LEU A 156 -23.86 29.69 13.18
C LEU A 156 -24.58 28.37 12.89
N LEU A 157 -25.85 28.42 12.46
CA LEU A 157 -26.61 27.24 12.06
C LEU A 157 -26.00 26.53 10.84
N LYS A 158 -25.51 27.28 9.85
CA LYS A 158 -24.78 26.70 8.71
C LYS A 158 -23.49 26.01 9.18
N LEU A 159 -22.71 26.66 10.04
CA LEU A 159 -21.49 26.08 10.61
C LEU A 159 -21.78 24.82 11.43
N GLN A 160 -22.85 24.82 12.24
CA GLN A 160 -23.28 23.66 13.00
C GLN A 160 -23.75 22.51 12.08
N LEU A 161 -24.43 22.83 10.98
CA LEU A 161 -24.82 21.84 9.97
C LEU A 161 -23.59 21.21 9.29
N PHE A 162 -22.63 22.03 8.84
CA PHE A 162 -21.40 21.53 8.21
C PHE A 162 -20.52 20.74 9.19
N SER A 163 -20.47 21.17 10.45
CA SER A 163 -19.84 20.41 11.53
C SER A 163 -20.53 19.06 11.76
N SER A 164 -21.87 19.02 11.79
CA SER A 164 -22.61 17.76 11.93
C SER A 164 -22.47 16.82 10.74
N LEU A 165 -22.14 17.37 9.57
CA LEU A 165 -21.84 16.64 8.35
C LEU A 165 -20.39 16.09 8.36
N GLY A 166 -19.61 16.37 9.40
CA GLY A 166 -18.23 15.89 9.54
C GLY A 166 -17.19 16.76 8.84
N VAL A 167 -17.54 17.97 8.39
CA VAL A 167 -16.61 18.90 7.75
C VAL A 167 -16.13 19.93 8.79
N LEU A 168 -14.90 19.75 9.25
CA LEU A 168 -14.21 20.68 10.17
C LEU A 168 -13.23 21.54 9.36
N LEU A 169 -13.35 22.86 9.47
CA LEU A 169 -12.38 23.77 8.85
C LEU A 169 -11.31 24.12 9.87
N ASP A 170 -10.07 23.74 9.57
CA ASP A 170 -8.89 24.21 10.27
C ASP A 170 -8.33 25.42 9.51
N THR A 171 -8.63 26.60 10.04
CA THR A 171 -8.13 27.88 9.51
C THR A 171 -6.68 28.15 9.86
N GLU A 172 -6.09 27.44 10.84
CA GLU A 172 -4.68 27.64 11.23
C GLU A 172 -3.74 26.96 10.24
N HIS A 173 -4.12 25.77 9.75
CA HIS A 173 -3.33 25.00 8.79
C HIS A 173 -3.86 25.05 7.35
N ASN A 174 -4.83 25.95 7.06
CA ASN A 174 -5.51 26.07 5.76
C ASN A 174 -5.98 24.70 5.21
N GLN A 175 -6.61 23.89 6.06
CA GLN A 175 -7.05 22.55 5.73
C GLN A 175 -8.52 22.33 6.11
N ALA A 176 -9.24 21.57 5.28
CA ALA A 176 -10.55 21.05 5.62
C ALA A 176 -10.40 19.56 6.00
N LEU A 177 -10.82 19.21 7.20
CA LEU A 177 -10.86 17.85 7.72
C LEU A 177 -12.26 17.30 7.45
N ILE A 178 -12.34 16.16 6.79
CA ILE A 178 -13.60 15.43 6.57
C ILE A 178 -13.52 14.17 7.41
N GLU A 179 -14.33 14.13 8.47
CA GLU A 179 -14.51 12.96 9.30
C GLU A 179 -15.50 12.01 8.62
N ARG A 180 -15.00 10.85 8.20
CA ARG A 180 -15.84 9.77 7.71
C ARG A 180 -16.39 9.00 8.91
N GLY A 181 -17.72 8.78 8.92
CA GLY A 181 -18.44 8.18 10.03
C GLY A 181 -17.74 7.00 10.72
N ASP A 182 -17.78 7.05 12.06
CA ASP A 182 -17.37 6.14 13.14
C ASP A 182 -16.13 5.24 13.04
N ASN A 183 -15.52 4.97 11.87
CA ASN A 183 -14.37 4.03 11.78
C ASN A 183 -13.49 4.14 10.53
N ALA A 184 -13.55 5.21 9.75
CA ALA A 184 -12.86 5.25 8.46
C ALA A 184 -12.05 6.54 8.20
N GLY A 185 -11.22 6.95 9.16
CA GLY A 185 -10.15 7.92 8.97
C GLY A 185 -10.61 9.36 8.74
N ILE A 186 -9.69 10.29 8.99
CA ILE A 186 -9.88 11.72 8.74
C ILE A 186 -9.16 12.05 7.43
N ASP A 187 -9.91 12.47 6.42
CA ASP A 187 -9.34 12.91 5.15
C ASP A 187 -9.06 14.42 5.21
N THR A 188 -7.82 14.83 4.93
CA THR A 188 -7.40 16.24 4.92
C THR A 188 -7.36 16.78 3.48
N ILE A 189 -8.02 17.92 3.25
CA ILE A 189 -7.93 18.67 2.00
C ILE A 189 -7.23 19.99 2.27
N THR A 190 -6.07 20.20 1.66
CA THR A 190 -5.37 21.49 1.69
C THR A 190 -6.08 22.52 0.81
N LEU A 191 -6.47 23.66 1.39
CA LEU A 191 -7.19 24.73 0.71
C LEU A 191 -6.30 25.55 -0.24
N GLU A 192 -4.97 25.51 -0.05
CA GLU A 192 -3.97 26.32 -0.76
C GLU A 192 -3.67 25.88 -2.20
N ASP A 193 -4.05 24.66 -2.60
CA ASP A 193 -3.66 24.15 -3.91
C ASP A 193 -4.53 24.74 -5.03
N SER A 194 -4.09 25.88 -5.58
CA SER A 194 -4.71 26.56 -6.72
C SER A 194 -4.80 25.67 -7.98
N SER A 195 -4.15 24.49 -7.99
CA SER A 195 -4.27 23.52 -9.07
C SER A 195 -5.59 22.72 -9.05
N LEU A 196 -6.28 22.66 -7.91
CA LEU A 196 -7.56 21.95 -7.78
C LEU A 196 -8.75 22.87 -8.05
N SER A 197 -9.43 22.63 -9.17
CA SER A 197 -10.67 23.32 -9.55
C SER A 197 -11.72 23.25 -8.42
N PRO A 198 -12.46 24.34 -8.15
CA PRO A 198 -13.57 24.35 -7.18
C PRO A 198 -14.61 23.25 -7.42
N TYR A 199 -14.77 22.84 -8.69
CA TYR A 199 -15.63 21.72 -9.07
C TYR A 199 -15.11 20.38 -8.54
N PHE A 200 -13.79 20.15 -8.62
CA PHE A 200 -13.17 18.93 -8.12
C PHE A 200 -13.21 18.87 -6.60
N ARG A 201 -12.95 19.99 -5.91
CA ARG A 201 -13.05 20.08 -4.45
C ARG A 201 -14.46 19.76 -3.97
N THR A 202 -15.46 20.36 -4.60
CA THR A 202 -16.88 20.11 -4.29
C THR A 202 -17.23 18.64 -4.54
N LYS A 203 -16.88 18.10 -5.71
CA LYS A 203 -17.14 16.69 -6.03
C LYS A 203 -16.46 15.74 -5.03
N TYR A 204 -15.22 16.02 -4.66
CA TYR A 204 -14.44 15.20 -3.75
C TYR A 204 -15.02 15.21 -2.33
N VAL A 205 -15.43 16.38 -1.83
CA VAL A 205 -16.11 16.50 -0.52
C VAL A 205 -17.42 15.70 -0.54
N TRP A 206 -18.24 15.84 -1.60
CA TRP A 206 -19.51 15.12 -1.71
C TRP A 206 -19.38 13.60 -1.93
N ASP A 207 -18.28 13.12 -2.50
CA ASP A 207 -18.02 11.69 -2.72
C ASP A 207 -17.42 11.01 -1.47
N ARG A 208 -16.95 11.82 -0.51
CA ARG A 208 -16.26 11.37 0.72
C ARG A 208 -17.08 11.52 2.00
N LEU A 209 -18.15 12.32 1.96
CA LEU A 209 -19.23 12.36 2.94
C LEU A 209 -20.07 11.08 2.91
#